data_AF-A0A7Y2MXZ8-F1
#
_entry.id   AF-A0A7Y2MXZ8-F1
#
_cell.length_a   1.000
_cell.length_b   1.000
_cell.length_c   1.000
_cell.angle_alpha   90.00
_cell.angle_beta   90.00
_cell.angle_gamma   90.00
#
_symmetry.space_group_name_H-M   'P 1'
#
loop_
_entity.id
_entity.type
_entity.pdbx_description
1 polymer ?
#
loop_
_entity_poly.entity_id
_entity_poly.type
_entity_poly.pdbx_seq_one_letter_code
_entity_poly.pdbx_strand_id
1 'polypeptide(L)'
;MSEATLDHLVTHYGAQATDVLSLAREQPGLLQVMGENHDTIEAEAVYCARCEHVRHLDDFVFRRTGLGTLGNPGRSVLERAARLLAGELGWSSSRITREVEQTLARFPVDYTEAHAA
;
A
#
# COMPACT_ATOMS: atom_id res chain seq x y z
N MET A 1 -16.23 1.14 -6.62
CA MET A 1 -14.88 1.13 -7.20
C MET A 1 -14.91 2.03 -8.42
N SER A 2 -13.90 2.89 -8.60
CA SER A 2 -13.79 3.78 -9.77
C SER A 2 -13.24 3.02 -10.98
N GLU A 3 -13.36 3.61 -12.17
CA GLU A 3 -12.72 3.12 -13.39
C GLU A 3 -11.19 3.13 -13.25
N ALA A 4 -10.62 4.19 -12.66
CA ALA A 4 -9.19 4.31 -12.40
C ALA A 4 -8.63 3.18 -11.51
N THR A 5 -9.35 2.79 -10.45
CA THR A 5 -8.96 1.64 -9.62
C THR A 5 -9.00 0.32 -10.41
N LEU A 6 -9.98 0.15 -11.30
CA LEU A 6 -10.05 -1.04 -12.14
C LEU A 6 -8.88 -1.10 -13.12
N ASP A 7 -8.59 0.02 -13.80
CA ASP A 7 -7.47 0.14 -14.73
C ASP A 7 -6.12 -0.07 -14.03
N HIS A 8 -5.96 0.45 -12.82
CA HIS A 8 -4.81 0.19 -11.94
C HIS A 8 -4.63 -1.32 -11.72
N LEU A 9 -5.68 -2.01 -11.28
CA LEU A 9 -5.61 -3.45 -11.02
C LEU A 9 -5.27 -4.27 -12.27
N VAL A 10 -5.89 -3.94 -13.41
CA VAL A 10 -5.61 -4.64 -14.67
C VAL A 10 -4.18 -4.36 -15.14
N THR A 11 -3.70 -3.13 -15.00
CA THR A 11 -2.34 -2.73 -15.41
C THR A 11 -1.27 -3.40 -14.56
N HIS A 12 -1.49 -3.51 -13.25
CA HIS A 12 -0.50 -4.03 -12.30
C HIS A 12 -0.52 -5.56 -12.16
N TYR A 13 -1.70 -6.18 -12.24
CA TYR A 13 -1.88 -7.61 -11.96
C TYR A 13 -2.35 -8.42 -13.19
N GLY A 14 -2.75 -7.77 -14.28
CA GLY A 14 -3.23 -8.46 -15.48
C GLY A 14 -4.33 -9.48 -15.13
N ALA A 15 -4.10 -10.74 -15.50
CA ALA A 15 -5.04 -11.83 -15.21
C ALA A 15 -5.27 -12.07 -13.72
N GLN A 16 -4.30 -11.76 -12.85
CA GLN A 16 -4.40 -11.92 -11.40
C GLN A 16 -5.30 -10.86 -10.73
N ALA A 17 -5.74 -9.83 -11.47
CA ALA A 17 -6.64 -8.81 -10.93
C ALA A 17 -7.95 -9.40 -10.39
N THR A 18 -8.43 -10.52 -10.96
CA THR A 18 -9.62 -11.21 -10.46
C THR A 18 -9.42 -11.84 -9.09
N ASP A 19 -8.20 -12.27 -8.77
CA ASP A 19 -7.87 -12.86 -7.47
C ASP A 19 -7.85 -11.77 -6.39
N VAL A 20 -7.24 -10.62 -6.69
CA VAL A 20 -7.27 -9.43 -5.83
C VAL A 20 -8.72 -9.01 -5.55
N LEU A 21 -9.55 -8.92 -6.58
CA LEU A 21 -10.96 -8.56 -6.44
C LEU A 21 -11.77 -9.62 -5.66
N SER A 22 -11.36 -10.89 -5.70
CA SER A 22 -12.03 -11.95 -4.96
C SER A 22 -11.83 -11.84 -3.45
N LEU A 23 -10.64 -11.42 -2.99
CA LEU A 23 -10.41 -11.06 -1.59
C LEU A 23 -11.36 -9.95 -1.13
N ALA A 24 -11.58 -8.97 -1.99
CA ALA A 24 -12.49 -7.85 -1.75
C ALA A 24 -13.98 -8.28 -1.74
N ARG A 25 -14.34 -9.37 -2.43
CA ARG A 25 -15.69 -9.96 -2.33
C ARG A 25 -15.91 -10.68 -1.00
N GLU A 26 -14.90 -11.40 -0.53
CA GLU A 26 -14.93 -12.11 0.76
C GLU A 26 -14.91 -11.14 1.95
N GLN A 27 -14.13 -10.06 1.83
CA GLN A 27 -14.00 -9.01 2.84
C GLN A 27 -14.23 -7.65 2.19
N PRO A 28 -15.50 -7.18 2.12
CA PRO A 28 -15.87 -5.93 1.43
C PRO A 28 -15.11 -4.68 1.87
N GLY A 29 -14.60 -4.66 3.11
CA GLY A 29 -13.74 -3.60 3.62
C GLY A 29 -12.46 -3.39 2.79
N LEU A 30 -11.94 -4.47 2.17
CA LEU A 30 -10.69 -4.44 1.41
C LEU A 30 -10.80 -3.73 0.04
N LEU A 31 -12.00 -3.29 -0.37
CA LEU A 31 -12.19 -2.45 -1.55
C LEU A 31 -11.84 -0.97 -1.32
N GLN A 32 -11.52 -0.58 -0.09
CA GLN A 32 -11.14 0.79 0.21
C GLN A 32 -9.78 1.13 -0.42
N VAL A 33 -9.70 2.32 -1.02
CA VAL A 33 -8.41 2.88 -1.46
C VAL A 33 -7.56 3.24 -0.25
N MET A 34 -6.25 3.07 -0.38
CA MET A 34 -5.29 3.25 0.71
C MET A 34 -5.18 4.70 1.19
N GLY A 35 -5.38 5.66 0.29
CA GLY A 35 -5.30 7.09 0.59
C GLY A 35 -6.05 7.92 -0.46
N GLU A 36 -6.21 9.21 -0.16
CA GLU A 36 -6.77 10.16 -1.12
C GLU A 36 -5.85 10.25 -2.35
N ASN A 37 -6.43 10.32 -3.55
CA ASN A 37 -5.71 10.39 -4.83
C ASN A 37 -4.83 9.17 -5.17
N HIS A 38 -5.07 8.02 -4.53
CA HIS A 38 -4.44 6.75 -4.90
C HIS A 38 -5.48 5.74 -5.39
N ASP A 39 -5.09 4.93 -6.37
CA ASP A 39 -5.91 3.84 -6.90
C ASP A 39 -5.64 2.49 -6.24
N THR A 40 -4.56 2.39 -5.44
CA THR A 40 -4.21 1.17 -4.70
C THR A 40 -5.24 0.88 -3.62
N ILE A 41 -5.81 -0.33 -3.62
CA ILE A 41 -6.79 -0.78 -2.63
C ILE A 41 -6.17 -1.69 -1.56
N GLU A 42 -6.84 -1.78 -0.41
CA GLU A 42 -6.42 -2.62 0.71
C GLU A 42 -6.24 -4.10 0.34
N ALA A 43 -7.08 -4.63 -0.56
CA ALA A 43 -6.98 -6.01 -1.03
C ALA A 43 -5.62 -6.34 -1.65
N GLU A 44 -4.94 -5.37 -2.26
CA GLU A 44 -3.61 -5.56 -2.83
C GLU A 44 -2.57 -5.89 -1.76
N ALA A 45 -2.64 -5.28 -0.57
CA ALA A 45 -1.70 -5.60 0.51
C ALA A 45 -1.84 -7.06 0.95
N VAL A 46 -3.08 -7.53 1.11
CA VAL A 46 -3.37 -8.92 1.47
C VAL A 46 -2.93 -9.87 0.36
N TYR A 47 -3.27 -9.57 -0.89
CA TYR A 47 -2.86 -10.36 -2.05
C TYR A 47 -1.34 -10.45 -2.14
N CYS A 48 -0.64 -9.32 -2.02
CA CYS A 48 0.80 -9.30 -2.17
C CYS A 48 1.53 -10.04 -1.05
N ALA A 49 1.01 -10.00 0.18
CA ALA A 49 1.55 -10.79 1.29
C ALA A 49 1.43 -12.30 1.06
N ARG A 50 0.28 -12.75 0.51
CA ARG A 50 -0.02 -14.16 0.28
C ARG A 50 0.64 -14.73 -0.98
N CYS A 51 0.67 -13.95 -2.06
CA CYS A 51 0.95 -14.44 -3.41
C CYS A 51 2.21 -13.84 -4.06
N GLU A 52 2.61 -12.61 -3.69
CA GLU A 52 3.69 -11.86 -4.37
C GLU A 52 4.99 -11.77 -3.55
N HIS A 53 5.11 -12.59 -2.50
CA HIS A 53 6.26 -12.67 -1.61
C HIS A 53 6.65 -11.34 -0.93
N VAL A 54 5.68 -10.47 -0.65
CA VAL A 54 5.94 -9.28 0.18
C VAL A 54 6.32 -9.70 1.60
N ARG A 55 7.46 -9.20 2.09
CA ARG A 55 8.01 -9.46 3.42
C ARG A 55 8.37 -8.19 4.20
N HIS A 56 8.40 -7.05 3.52
CA HIS A 56 8.63 -5.71 4.07
C HIS A 56 7.65 -4.71 3.46
N LEU A 57 7.37 -3.62 4.17
CA LEU A 57 6.47 -2.56 3.67
C LEU A 57 7.01 -1.95 2.36
N ASP A 58 8.32 -1.80 2.25
CA ASP A 58 9.01 -1.34 1.04
C ASP A 58 8.69 -2.17 -0.21
N ASP A 59 8.49 -3.49 -0.06
CA ASP A 59 8.17 -4.38 -1.18
C ASP A 59 6.82 -3.98 -1.77
N PHE A 60 5.86 -3.71 -0.90
CA PHE A 60 4.53 -3.28 -1.28
C PHE A 60 4.56 -1.87 -1.89
N VAL A 61 5.18 -0.92 -1.20
CA VAL A 61 5.15 0.52 -1.56
C VAL A 61 5.90 0.84 -2.84
N PHE A 62 7.08 0.23 -3.04
CA PHE A 62 7.99 0.61 -4.13
C PHE A 62 8.10 -0.41 -5.26
N ARG A 63 7.67 -1.66 -5.06
CA ARG A 63 7.90 -2.74 -6.03
C ARG A 63 6.66 -3.46 -6.52
N ARG A 64 5.60 -3.53 -5.73
CA ARG A 64 4.36 -4.24 -6.09
C ARG A 64 3.20 -3.33 -6.45
N THR A 65 3.21 -2.09 -5.95
CA THR A 65 2.16 -1.11 -6.21
C THR A 65 2.73 0.21 -6.70
N GLY A 66 1.85 1.13 -7.09
CA GLY A 66 2.19 2.51 -7.43
C GLY A 66 2.19 3.46 -6.22
N LEU A 67 2.09 2.94 -4.99
CA LEU A 67 1.80 3.75 -3.81
C LEU A 67 2.87 4.79 -3.49
N GLY A 68 4.16 4.48 -3.75
CA GLY A 68 5.26 5.43 -3.60
C GLY A 68 5.66 6.18 -4.88
N THR A 69 4.96 5.97 -6.01
CA THR A 69 5.42 6.46 -7.33
C THR A 69 5.33 7.98 -7.45
N LEU A 70 4.30 8.60 -6.88
CA LEU A 70 4.09 10.06 -6.94
C LEU A 70 4.79 10.82 -5.80
N GLY A 71 5.58 10.13 -4.96
CA GLY A 71 6.19 10.67 -3.77
C GLY A 71 5.68 10.01 -2.50
N ASN A 72 5.86 10.69 -1.37
CA ASN A 72 5.47 10.17 -0.07
C ASN A 72 3.93 10.09 0.05
N PRO A 73 3.33 8.88 0.17
CA PRO A 73 1.87 8.73 0.30
C PRO A 73 1.34 9.18 1.67
N GLY A 74 2.23 9.59 2.58
CA GLY A 74 1.90 10.02 3.93
C GLY A 74 1.91 8.87 4.94
N ARG A 75 2.22 9.21 6.18
CA ARG A 75 2.37 8.25 7.30
C ARG A 75 1.11 7.42 7.52
N SER A 76 -0.08 8.02 7.46
CA SER A 76 -1.35 7.33 7.70
C SER A 76 -1.59 6.19 6.71
N VAL A 77 -1.26 6.41 5.43
CA VAL A 77 -1.38 5.44 4.35
C VAL A 77 -0.38 4.29 4.55
N LEU A 78 0.88 4.61 4.89
CA LEU A 78 1.91 3.62 5.18
C LEU A 78 1.57 2.74 6.39
N GLU A 79 1.07 3.34 7.47
CA GLU A 79 0.62 2.60 8.64
C GLU A 79 -0.57 1.69 8.35
N ARG A 80 -1.48 2.12 7.47
CA ARG A 80 -2.63 1.33 7.04
C ARG A 80 -2.18 0.09 6.26
N ALA A 81 -1.32 0.26 5.27
CA ALA A 81 -0.71 -0.84 4.53
C ALA A 81 0.07 -1.79 5.46
N ALA A 82 0.88 -1.23 6.37
CA ALA A 82 1.67 -2.03 7.31
C ALA A 82 0.81 -2.89 8.24
N ARG A 83 -0.35 -2.39 8.70
CA ARG A 83 -1.29 -3.16 9.53
C ARG A 83 -1.91 -4.34 8.77
N LEU A 84 -2.26 -4.15 7.48
CA LEU A 84 -2.78 -5.23 6.64
C LEU A 84 -1.71 -6.31 6.41
N LEU A 85 -0.50 -5.89 6.04
CA LEU A 85 0.64 -6.80 5.90
C LEU A 85 0.95 -7.53 7.20
N ALA A 86 0.87 -6.83 8.35
CA ALA A 86 1.08 -7.43 9.66
C ALA A 86 0.07 -8.53 10.00
N GLY A 87 -1.20 -8.35 9.62
CA GLY A 87 -2.24 -9.36 9.80
C GLY A 87 -1.92 -10.66 9.07
N GLU A 88 -1.36 -10.56 7.87
CA GLU A 88 -1.00 -11.71 7.04
C GLU A 88 0.36 -12.33 7.40
N LEU A 89 1.33 -11.49 7.79
CA LEU A 89 2.72 -11.90 8.02
C LEU A 89 3.06 -12.10 9.51
N GLY A 90 2.11 -11.87 10.41
CA GLY A 90 2.28 -12.03 11.86
C GLY A 90 3.23 -11.00 12.48
N TRP A 91 3.24 -9.75 12.01
CA TRP A 91 4.12 -8.73 12.57
C TRP A 91 3.61 -8.22 13.92
N SER A 92 4.54 -7.95 14.84
CA SER A 92 4.26 -7.23 16.08
C SER A 92 4.03 -5.73 15.81
N SER A 93 3.38 -5.04 16.74
CA SER A 93 3.25 -3.57 16.69
C SER A 93 4.60 -2.85 16.60
N SER A 94 5.62 -3.37 17.30
CA SER A 94 6.98 -2.83 17.21
C SER A 94 7.64 -3.01 15.84
N ARG A 95 7.27 -4.08 15.11
CA ARG A 95 7.72 -4.28 13.73
C ARG A 95 6.96 -3.37 12.77
N ILE A 96 5.65 -3.19 12.94
CA ILE A 96 4.84 -2.24 12.15
C ILE A 96 5.49 -0.86 12.21
N THR A 97 5.77 -0.33 13.41
CA THR A 97 6.41 0.97 13.57
C THR A 97 7.76 1.02 12.84
N ARG A 98 8.60 -0.01 12.98
CA ARG A 98 9.91 -0.06 12.33
C ARG A 98 9.82 -0.03 10.80
N GLU A 99 8.92 -0.82 10.22
CA GLU A 99 8.70 -0.89 8.77
C GLU A 99 8.21 0.46 8.23
N VAL A 100 7.29 1.12 8.95
CA VAL A 100 6.80 2.47 8.60
C VAL A 100 7.93 3.51 8.66
N GLU A 101 8.71 3.57 9.73
CA GLU A 101 9.84 4.51 9.83
C GLU A 101 10.90 4.26 8.74
N GLN A 102 11.21 2.99 8.46
CA GLN A 102 12.17 2.62 7.41
C GLN A 102 11.68 3.07 6.02
N THR A 103 10.40 2.85 5.73
CA THR A 103 9.80 3.25 4.45
C THR A 103 9.77 4.77 4.33
N LEU A 104 9.38 5.50 5.39
CA LEU A 104 9.36 6.96 5.41
C LEU A 104 10.74 7.56 5.15
N ALA A 105 11.80 6.98 5.72
CA ALA A 105 13.17 7.44 5.53
C ALA A 105 13.68 7.32 4.09
N ARG A 106 12.96 6.60 3.21
CA ARG A 106 13.31 6.48 1.78
C ARG A 106 12.77 7.63 0.93
N PHE A 107 11.80 8.39 1.44
CA PHE A 107 11.34 9.60 0.78
C PHE A 107 12.28 10.76 1.15
N PRO A 108 12.56 11.67 0.19
CA PRO A 108 13.31 12.88 0.51
C PRO A 108 12.58 13.66 1.61
N VAL A 109 13.34 14.27 2.52
CA VAL A 109 12.78 15.18 3.53
C VAL A 109 12.28 16.41 2.77
N ASP A 110 10.98 16.66 2.83
CA ASP A 110 10.39 17.86 2.24
C ASP A 110 11.06 19.10 2.87
N TYR A 111 11.76 19.90 2.06
CA TYR A 111 12.40 21.16 2.46
C TYR A 111 11.40 22.33 2.58
N THR A 112 10.10 22.06 2.57
CA THR A 112 9.04 23.05 2.40
C THR A 112 8.58 23.67 3.73
N GLU A 113 9.52 24.18 4.53
CA GLU A 113 9.27 25.21 5.55
C GLU A 113 10.44 26.23 5.63
N ALA A 114 11.08 26.56 4.51
CA ALA A 114 12.17 27.56 4.47
C ALA A 114 11.78 28.94 3.89
N HIS A 115 10.55 29.14 3.41
CA HIS A 115 10.15 30.41 2.77
C HIS A 115 8.74 30.88 3.18
N ALA A 116 8.51 30.99 4.48
CA ALA A 116 7.46 31.85 5.02
C ALA A 116 8.07 32.70 6.14
N ALA A 117 8.81 33.73 5.74
CA ALA A 117 9.22 34.87 6.56
C ALA A 117 8.72 36.14 5.88
#